data_AF-A0A7G2K283-F1
#
_entry.id   AF-A0A7G2K283-F1
#
_cell.length_a   1.000
_cell.length_b   1.000
_cell.length_c   1.000
_cell.angle_alpha   90.00
_cell.angle_beta   90.00
_cell.angle_gamma   90.00
#
_symmetry.space_group_name_H-M   'P 1'
#
loop_
_entity.id
_entity.type
_entity.pdbx_description
1 polymer ?
#
loop_
_entity_poly.entity_id
_entity_poly.type
_entity_poly.pdbx_seq_one_letter_code
_entity_poly.pdbx_strand_id
1 'polypeptide(L)'
;MVSFTEISTGTSTLDQVEVGFTPTRSYIVQWAKSVTWATPELEQGKLLGLALDTAKIMVLNQNAQQTLQKVAFLGHAKDTRLTGLLNNPSVEVYNIKGTSANTKVQAMDFDKSVAFFKEMFLAGMEKTKRIEAPNTFAIDLLDLAHLALTQRNNTDTTALE
;
A
#
# COMPACT_ATOMS: atom_id res chain seq x y z
N MET A 1 -12.16 -7.70 12.93
CA MET A 1 -11.74 -9.11 13.05
C MET A 1 -12.76 -9.80 13.94
N VAL A 2 -13.49 -10.80 13.45
CA VAL A 2 -14.50 -11.53 14.23
C VAL A 2 -13.78 -12.66 14.97
N SER A 3 -13.76 -12.62 16.30
CA SER A 3 -13.29 -13.74 17.13
C SER A 3 -14.47 -14.57 17.58
N PHE A 4 -14.45 -15.87 17.32
CA PHE A 4 -15.45 -16.82 17.78
C PHE A 4 -14.93 -17.47 19.07
N THR A 5 -15.68 -17.33 20.17
CA THR A 5 -15.43 -18.08 21.40
C THR A 5 -16.03 -19.48 21.26
N GLU A 6 -15.43 -20.46 21.92
CA GLU A 6 -15.59 -21.91 21.75
C GLU A 6 -17.03 -22.43 21.57
N ILE A 7 -17.24 -23.27 20.55
CA ILE A 7 -18.46 -24.08 20.40
C ILE A 7 -18.40 -25.21 21.43
N SER A 8 -19.13 -25.08 22.53
CA SER A 8 -19.27 -26.17 23.50
C SER A 8 -20.25 -27.23 22.96
N THR A 9 -19.87 -28.50 23.00
CA THR A 9 -20.70 -29.64 22.54
C THR A 9 -21.79 -30.04 23.55
N GLY A 10 -22.30 -29.07 24.34
CA GLY A 10 -23.36 -29.28 25.33
C GLY A 10 -24.71 -28.78 24.82
N THR A 11 -25.62 -29.68 24.46
CA THR A 11 -26.95 -29.35 23.90
C THR A 11 -28.00 -28.90 24.93
N SER A 12 -27.59 -28.40 26.10
CA SER A 12 -28.50 -28.01 27.19
C SER A 12 -28.54 -26.51 27.49
N THR A 13 -27.80 -25.69 26.76
CA THR A 13 -27.83 -24.23 26.88
C THR A 13 -28.14 -23.60 25.53
N LEU A 14 -29.12 -22.70 25.49
CA LEU A 14 -29.35 -21.85 24.32
C LEU A 14 -28.05 -21.08 24.05
N ASP A 15 -27.40 -21.40 22.93
CA ASP A 15 -26.17 -20.78 22.49
C ASP A 15 -26.48 -19.32 22.12
N GLN A 16 -26.31 -18.42 23.08
CA GLN A 16 -26.48 -17.00 22.85
C GLN A 16 -25.25 -16.50 22.09
N VAL A 17 -25.43 -16.24 20.80
CA VAL A 17 -24.41 -15.57 19.98
C VAL A 17 -24.39 -14.10 20.38
N GLU A 18 -23.56 -13.76 21.36
CA GLU A 18 -23.31 -12.37 21.72
C GLU A 18 -22.36 -11.75 20.67
N VAL A 19 -22.92 -10.88 19.83
CA VAL A 19 -22.14 -10.15 18.81
C VAL A 19 -21.53 -8.90 19.44
N GLY A 20 -20.29 -9.01 19.89
CA GLY A 20 -19.51 -7.87 20.37
C GLY A 20 -19.02 -7.00 19.22
N PHE A 21 -19.31 -5.69 19.26
CA PHE A 21 -18.76 -4.73 18.30
C PHE A 21 -17.53 -4.04 18.90
N THR A 22 -16.36 -4.23 18.28
CA THR A 22 -15.17 -3.43 18.62
C THR A 22 -15.06 -2.25 17.66
N PRO A 23 -15.24 -0.99 18.12
CA PRO A 23 -15.15 0.16 17.25
C PRO A 23 -13.70 0.40 16.82
N THR A 24 -13.44 0.36 15.52
CA THR A 24 -12.17 0.82 14.93
C THR A 24 -12.24 2.31 14.63
N ARG A 25 -11.21 3.08 15.02
CA ARG A 25 -11.14 4.53 14.79
C ARG A 25 -10.02 4.85 13.80
N SER A 26 -10.31 5.75 12.88
CA SER A 26 -9.32 6.37 11.99
C SER A 26 -9.26 7.87 12.27
N TYR A 27 -8.05 8.41 12.43
CA TYR A 27 -7.85 9.83 12.72
C TYR A 27 -7.71 10.61 11.41
N ILE A 28 -8.34 11.78 11.34
CA ILE A 28 -8.19 12.72 10.22
C ILE A 28 -7.32 13.88 10.71
N VAL A 29 -6.26 14.17 9.97
CA VAL A 29 -5.35 15.29 10.26
C VAL A 29 -5.44 16.32 9.15
N GLN A 30 -5.66 17.57 9.54
CA GLN A 30 -5.62 18.71 8.63
C GLN A 30 -4.17 19.05 8.30
N TRP A 31 -3.89 19.28 7.03
CA TRP A 31 -2.58 19.67 6.54
C TRP A 31 -2.74 20.60 5.34
N ALA A 32 -1.73 21.43 5.10
CA ALA A 32 -1.71 22.36 3.97
C ALA A 32 -0.28 22.55 3.48
N LYS A 33 -0.14 22.82 2.19
CA LYS A 33 1.08 23.35 1.58
C LYS A 33 0.73 24.65 0.87
N SER A 34 1.60 25.65 0.97
CA SER A 34 1.39 26.96 0.37
C SER A 34 2.48 27.27 -0.66
N VAL A 35 2.10 28.08 -1.64
CA VAL A 35 3.01 28.73 -2.59
C VAL A 35 2.90 30.23 -2.36
N THR A 36 4.02 30.93 -2.48
CA THR A 36 4.08 32.39 -2.38
C THR A 36 4.77 32.95 -3.63
N TRP A 37 4.31 34.12 -4.07
CA TRP A 37 4.91 34.91 -5.14
C TRP A 37 5.34 36.25 -4.55
N ALA A 38 6.44 36.81 -5.06
CA ALA A 38 6.87 38.13 -4.64
C ALA A 38 6.05 39.20 -5.39
N THR A 39 5.57 40.23 -4.67
CA THR A 39 4.79 41.33 -5.25
C THR A 39 5.45 41.97 -6.48
N PRO A 40 6.77 42.27 -6.49
CA PRO A 40 7.43 42.86 -7.66
C PRO A 40 7.40 41.95 -8.90
N GLU A 41 7.45 40.63 -8.73
CA GLU A 41 7.38 39.67 -9.85
C GLU A 41 5.99 39.69 -10.52
N LEU A 42 4.93 39.81 -9.70
CA LEU A 42 3.56 39.90 -10.18
C LEU A 42 3.31 41.22 -10.94
N GLU A 43 3.85 42.32 -10.44
CA GLU A 43 3.73 43.64 -11.06
C GLU A 43 4.50 43.73 -12.38
N GLN A 44 5.74 43.23 -12.41
CA GLN A 44 6.54 43.15 -13.64
C GLN A 44 5.90 42.20 -14.67
N GLY A 45 5.39 41.04 -14.23
CA GLY A 45 4.69 40.11 -15.09
C GLY A 45 3.45 40.73 -15.75
N LYS A 46 2.66 41.49 -14.97
CA LYS A 46 1.50 42.24 -15.48
C LYS A 46 1.89 43.32 -16.49
N LEU A 47 2.97 44.06 -16.22
CA LEU A 47 3.47 45.12 -17.11
C LEU A 47 4.03 44.57 -18.42
N LEU A 48 4.70 43.42 -18.38
CA LEU A 48 5.36 42.78 -19.53
C LEU A 48 4.44 41.80 -20.27
N GLY A 49 3.19 41.62 -19.83
CA GLY A 49 2.26 40.64 -20.40
C GLY A 49 2.71 39.18 -20.22
N LEU A 50 3.59 38.91 -19.25
CA LEU A 50 4.07 37.57 -18.95
C LEU A 50 3.02 36.82 -18.10
N ALA A 51 2.72 35.59 -18.49
CA ALA A 51 1.87 34.72 -17.71
C ALA A 51 2.50 34.41 -16.35
N LEU A 52 1.67 34.33 -15.30
CA LEU A 52 2.09 33.87 -13.99
C LEU A 52 2.67 32.45 -14.12
N ASP A 53 3.82 32.21 -13.49
CA ASP A 53 4.42 30.88 -13.47
C ASP A 53 3.55 29.89 -12.68
N THR A 54 2.75 29.11 -13.42
CA THR A 54 1.88 28.06 -12.90
C THR A 54 2.66 26.78 -12.59
N ALA A 55 3.93 26.65 -13.01
CA ALA A 55 4.76 25.49 -12.69
C ALA A 55 4.97 25.37 -11.17
N LYS A 56 5.04 26.50 -10.44
CA LYS A 56 5.07 26.51 -8.97
C LYS A 56 3.87 25.77 -8.35
N ILE A 57 2.68 25.91 -8.94
CA ILE A 57 1.46 25.22 -8.47
C ILE A 57 1.51 23.74 -8.84
N MET A 58 1.96 23.40 -10.05
CA MET A 58 2.11 21.99 -10.47
C MET A 58 3.09 21.24 -9.57
N VAL A 59 4.24 21.85 -9.27
CA VAL A 59 5.26 21.29 -8.36
C VAL A 59 4.70 21.15 -6.94
N LEU A 60 3.94 22.14 -6.46
CA LEU A 60 3.25 22.05 -5.17
C LEU A 60 2.33 20.83 -5.11
N ASN A 61 1.50 20.64 -6.14
CA ASN A 61 0.58 19.52 -6.22
C ASN A 61 1.31 18.17 -6.28
N GLN A 62 2.39 18.06 -7.06
CA GLN A 62 3.18 16.83 -7.11
C GLN A 62 3.80 16.52 -5.74
N ASN A 63 4.39 17.52 -5.09
CA ASN A 63 4.97 17.35 -3.76
C ASN A 63 3.92 17.01 -2.70
N ALA A 64 2.71 17.58 -2.81
CA ALA A 64 1.58 17.25 -1.97
C ALA A 64 1.18 15.78 -2.13
N GLN A 65 1.02 15.29 -3.37
CA GLN A 65 0.69 13.89 -3.65
C GLN A 65 1.76 12.92 -3.14
N GLN A 66 3.04 13.22 -3.36
CA GLN A 66 4.14 12.41 -2.82
C GLN A 66 4.15 12.37 -1.29
N THR A 67 3.81 13.50 -0.64
CA THR A 67 3.71 13.56 0.82
C THR A 67 2.57 12.66 1.32
N LEU A 68 1.39 12.72 0.68
CA LEU A 68 0.26 11.86 1.00
C LEU A 68 0.60 10.38 0.82
N GLN A 69 1.21 10.02 -0.31
CA GLN A 69 1.64 8.65 -0.58
C GLN A 69 2.63 8.17 0.48
N LYS A 70 3.62 9.01 0.84
CA LYS A 70 4.59 8.68 1.89
C LYS A 70 3.91 8.42 3.24
N VAL A 71 2.94 9.26 3.62
CA VAL A 71 2.19 9.07 4.87
C VAL A 71 1.30 7.83 4.79
N ALA A 72 0.71 7.51 3.64
CA ALA A 72 -0.10 6.31 3.46
C ALA A 72 0.73 5.02 3.64
N PHE A 73 1.98 4.98 3.18
CA PHE A 73 2.84 3.80 3.34
C PHE A 73 3.58 3.75 4.67
N LEU A 74 4.13 4.87 5.14
CA LEU A 74 5.04 4.91 6.30
C LEU A 74 4.39 5.50 7.57
N GLY A 75 3.22 6.09 7.47
CA GLY A 75 2.58 6.82 8.56
C GLY A 75 3.13 8.24 8.74
N HIS A 76 2.59 8.95 9.73
CA HIS A 76 3.00 10.32 10.03
C HIS A 76 4.17 10.35 11.02
N ALA A 77 5.26 11.02 10.66
CA ALA A 77 6.50 11.01 11.44
C ALA A 77 6.36 11.56 12.88
N LYS A 78 5.40 12.46 13.13
CA LYS A 78 5.19 13.09 14.45
C LYS A 78 3.92 12.63 15.17
N ASP A 79 2.98 12.02 14.45
CA ASP A 79 1.69 11.62 15.02
C ASP A 79 1.57 10.11 14.91
N THR A 80 1.92 9.44 16.00
CA THR A 80 1.98 7.97 16.08
C THR A 80 0.61 7.31 15.93
N ARG A 81 -0.48 8.08 16.00
CA ARG A 81 -1.84 7.57 15.76
C ARG A 81 -2.10 7.31 14.28
N LEU A 82 -1.34 7.95 13.39
CA LEU A 82 -1.41 7.74 11.95
C LEU A 82 -0.32 6.75 11.52
N THR A 83 -0.66 5.47 11.56
CA THR A 83 0.17 4.41 11.00
C THR A 83 -0.11 4.24 9.50
N GLY A 84 0.93 3.92 8.75
CA GLY A 84 0.85 3.61 7.32
C GLY A 84 0.82 2.10 7.08
N LEU A 85 0.64 1.71 5.83
CA LEU A 85 0.53 0.31 5.41
C LEU A 85 1.67 -0.57 5.95
N LEU A 86 2.91 -0.05 6.00
CA LEU A 86 4.10 -0.83 6.35
C LEU A 86 4.38 -0.92 7.85
N ASN A 87 3.67 -0.15 8.69
CA ASN A 87 3.87 -0.17 10.15
C ASN A 87 2.57 -0.28 10.95
N ASN A 88 1.42 -0.42 10.29
CA ASN A 88 0.16 -0.65 10.97
C ASN A 88 0.10 -2.08 11.50
N PRO A 89 -0.11 -2.31 12.81
CA PRO A 89 -0.15 -3.64 13.41
C PRO A 89 -1.33 -4.49 12.93
N SER A 90 -2.33 -3.89 12.30
CA SER A 90 -3.46 -4.60 11.69
C SER A 90 -3.13 -5.19 10.32
N VAL A 91 -1.98 -4.81 9.73
CA VAL A 91 -1.50 -5.36 8.46
C VAL A 91 -0.61 -6.55 8.78
N GLU A 92 -0.94 -7.70 8.20
CA GLU A 92 -0.16 -8.91 8.37
C GLU A 92 1.08 -8.87 7.49
N VAL A 93 2.23 -9.15 8.10
CA VAL A 93 3.48 -9.37 7.37
C VAL A 93 3.63 -10.86 7.14
N TYR A 94 3.49 -11.27 5.89
CA TYR A 94 3.69 -12.66 5.49
C TYR A 94 5.12 -12.87 5.02
N ASN A 95 5.85 -13.78 5.69
CA ASN A 95 7.16 -14.21 5.23
C ASN A 95 7.00 -15.42 4.31
N ILE A 96 7.38 -15.26 3.04
CA ILE A 96 7.33 -16.32 2.03
C ILE A 96 8.23 -17.49 2.45
N LYS A 97 7.66 -18.70 2.45
CA LYS A 97 8.34 -19.93 2.87
C LYS A 97 9.57 -20.18 2.01
N GLY A 98 10.65 -20.63 2.65
CA GLY A 98 11.89 -20.96 1.96
C GLY A 98 12.69 -19.75 1.44
N THR A 99 12.23 -18.51 1.71
CA THR A 99 12.99 -17.30 1.44
C THR A 99 13.53 -16.71 2.75
N SER A 100 14.72 -16.10 2.71
CA SER A 100 15.16 -15.25 3.81
C SER A 100 14.24 -14.05 3.94
N ALA A 101 14.08 -13.54 5.17
CA ALA A 101 13.44 -12.24 5.37
C ALA A 101 14.13 -11.19 4.49
N ASN A 102 13.35 -10.37 3.78
CA ASN A 102 13.83 -9.35 2.84
C ASN A 102 14.52 -9.88 1.57
N THR A 103 14.21 -11.10 1.13
CA THR A 103 14.66 -11.54 -0.20
C THR A 103 14.04 -10.63 -1.27
N LYS A 104 14.89 -9.96 -2.06
CA LYS A 104 14.45 -9.04 -3.11
C LYS A 104 13.96 -9.82 -4.33
N VAL A 105 12.83 -9.43 -4.91
CA VAL A 105 12.31 -10.00 -6.16
C VAL A 105 13.33 -9.82 -7.29
N GLN A 106 14.04 -8.69 -7.31
CA GLN A 106 15.18 -8.39 -8.18
C GLN A 106 16.29 -9.46 -8.26
N ALA A 107 16.43 -10.29 -7.23
CA ALA A 107 17.45 -11.34 -7.18
C ALA A 107 16.90 -12.72 -7.61
N MET A 108 15.62 -12.81 -7.94
CA MET A 108 14.94 -14.05 -8.28
C MET A 108 15.02 -14.31 -9.78
N ASP A 109 15.26 -15.56 -10.14
CA ASP A 109 15.03 -16.07 -11.50
C ASP A 109 13.52 -16.20 -11.78
N PHE A 110 13.17 -16.60 -13.01
CA PHE A 110 11.78 -16.72 -13.45
C PHE A 110 10.96 -17.63 -12.51
N ASP A 111 11.44 -18.85 -12.24
CA ASP A 111 10.68 -19.84 -11.48
C ASP A 111 10.47 -19.41 -10.02
N LYS A 112 11.50 -18.80 -9.40
CA LYS A 112 11.37 -18.25 -8.04
C LYS A 112 10.43 -17.07 -7.98
N SER A 113 10.47 -16.18 -8.98
CA SER A 113 9.58 -15.02 -9.07
C SER A 113 8.12 -15.47 -9.15
N VAL A 114 7.80 -16.41 -10.05
CA VAL A 114 6.44 -16.94 -10.19
C VAL A 114 5.98 -17.65 -8.91
N ALA A 115 6.85 -18.46 -8.30
CA ALA A 115 6.53 -19.15 -7.04
C ALA A 115 6.23 -18.16 -5.90
N PHE A 116 7.01 -17.07 -5.81
CA PHE A 116 6.82 -16.00 -4.81
C PHE A 116 5.42 -15.39 -4.89
N PHE A 117 5.00 -14.93 -6.08
CA PHE A 117 3.67 -14.30 -6.24
C PHE A 117 2.52 -15.29 -6.09
N LYS A 118 2.71 -16.55 -6.54
CA LYS A 118 1.72 -17.61 -6.34
C LYS A 118 1.50 -17.90 -4.86
N GLU A 119 2.57 -17.98 -4.07
CA GLU A 119 2.46 -18.20 -2.63
C GLU A 119 1.75 -17.02 -1.94
N MET A 120 2.12 -15.78 -2.29
CA MET A 120 1.47 -14.59 -1.75
C MET A 120 -0.04 -14.55 -2.07
N PHE A 121 -0.44 -14.90 -3.28
CA PHE A 121 -1.85 -15.01 -3.67
C PHE A 121 -2.60 -16.06 -2.85
N LEU A 122 -2.02 -17.25 -2.71
CA LEU A 122 -2.60 -18.34 -1.93
C LEU A 122 -2.70 -17.99 -0.44
N ALA A 123 -1.69 -17.34 0.13
CA ALA A 123 -1.72 -16.84 1.50
C ALA A 123 -2.86 -15.82 1.70
N GLY A 124 -3.05 -14.90 0.74
CA GLY A 124 -4.18 -13.97 0.74
C GLY A 124 -5.54 -14.69 0.70
N MET A 125 -5.69 -15.69 -0.17
CA MET A 125 -6.89 -16.53 -0.25
C MET A 125 -7.17 -17.29 1.05
N GLU A 126 -6.13 -17.84 1.70
CA GLU A 126 -6.29 -18.51 2.99
C GLU A 126 -6.73 -17.52 4.07
N LYS A 127 -6.19 -16.30 4.07
CA LYS A 127 -6.54 -15.26 5.04
C LYS A 127 -7.99 -14.80 4.91
N THR A 128 -8.50 -14.65 3.69
CA THR A 128 -9.90 -14.32 3.44
C THR A 128 -10.85 -15.52 3.64
N LYS A 129 -10.34 -16.66 4.11
CA LYS A 129 -11.07 -17.94 4.19
C LYS A 129 -11.67 -18.34 2.84
N ARG A 130 -11.04 -17.92 1.74
CA ARG A 130 -11.44 -18.15 0.35
C ARG A 130 -12.80 -17.53 0.00
N ILE A 131 -13.25 -16.55 0.78
CA ILE A 131 -14.52 -15.83 0.56
C ILE A 131 -14.32 -14.75 -0.51
N GLU A 132 -13.14 -14.15 -0.55
CA GLU A 132 -12.79 -13.09 -1.50
C GLU A 132 -11.38 -13.29 -2.02
N ALA A 133 -11.22 -13.18 -3.35
CA ALA A 133 -9.92 -13.30 -3.99
C ALA A 133 -9.21 -11.94 -4.01
N PRO A 134 -7.91 -11.88 -3.67
CA PRO A 134 -7.11 -10.69 -3.91
C PRO A 134 -7.19 -10.29 -5.40
N ASN A 135 -7.49 -9.03 -5.69
CA ASN A 135 -7.64 -8.53 -7.07
C ASN A 135 -6.56 -7.51 -7.46
N THR A 136 -5.71 -7.10 -6.51
CA THR A 136 -4.72 -6.05 -6.71
C THR A 136 -3.43 -6.41 -6.00
N PHE A 137 -2.31 -6.30 -6.71
CA PHE A 137 -0.97 -6.32 -6.14
C PHE A 137 -0.35 -4.92 -6.22
N ALA A 138 0.08 -4.39 -5.08
CA ALA A 138 0.94 -3.21 -5.04
C ALA A 138 2.39 -3.69 -4.98
N ILE A 139 3.17 -3.36 -6.00
CA ILE A 139 4.56 -3.76 -6.14
C ILE A 139 5.45 -2.54 -6.36
N ASP A 140 6.71 -2.64 -5.94
CA ASP A 140 7.70 -1.62 -6.25
C ASP A 140 7.95 -1.55 -7.76
N LEU A 141 8.24 -0.36 -8.27
CA LEU A 141 8.42 -0.14 -9.71
C LEU A 141 9.65 -0.88 -10.24
N LEU A 142 10.68 -1.05 -9.42
CA LEU A 142 11.89 -1.77 -9.81
C LEU A 142 11.62 -3.28 -9.86
N ASP A 143 10.86 -3.82 -8.90
CA ASP A 143 10.41 -5.21 -8.95
C ASP A 143 9.50 -5.47 -10.16
N LEU A 144 8.59 -4.55 -10.49
CA LEU A 144 7.78 -4.62 -11.70
C LEU A 144 8.65 -4.69 -12.97
N ALA A 145 9.66 -3.81 -13.06
CA ALA A 145 10.58 -3.80 -14.20
C ALA A 145 11.39 -5.12 -14.30
N HIS A 146 11.84 -5.65 -13.17
CA HIS A 146 12.54 -6.94 -13.12
C HIS A 146 11.66 -8.08 -13.64
N LEU A 147 10.40 -8.16 -13.21
CA LEU A 147 9.46 -9.18 -13.67
C LEU A 147 9.17 -9.09 -15.17
N ALA A 148 9.05 -7.86 -15.69
CA ALA A 148 8.84 -7.61 -17.11
C ALA A 148 10.05 -8.00 -17.97
N LEU A 149 11.27 -7.98 -17.42
CA LEU A 149 12.50 -8.33 -18.13
C LEU A 149 12.93 -9.79 -17.91
N THR A 150 12.41 -10.45 -16.88
CA THR A 150 12.75 -11.84 -16.56
C THR A 150 11.90 -12.77 -17.41
N GLN A 151 12.53 -13.45 -18.36
CA GLN A 151 11.87 -14.37 -19.28
C GLN A 151 12.03 -15.84 -18.88
N ARG A 152 11.02 -16.65 -19.22
CA ARG A 152 11.14 -18.10 -19.15
C ARG A 152 12.03 -18.59 -20.29
N ASN A 153 12.90 -19.56 -19.99
CA ASN A 153 13.78 -20.17 -20.98
C ASN A 153 13.00 -20.69 -22.19
N ASN A 154 13.46 -20.34 -23.39
CA ASN A 154 12.92 -20.77 -24.68
C ASN A 154 11.48 -20.31 -24.96
N THR A 155 11.02 -19.23 -24.32
CA THR A 155 9.72 -18.61 -24.58
C THR A 155 9.82 -17.10 -24.50
N ASP A 156 8.94 -16.38 -25.18
CA ASP A 156 8.84 -14.92 -25.06
C ASP A 156 8.07 -14.46 -23.81
N THR A 157 7.55 -15.41 -23.01
CA THR A 157 6.76 -15.14 -21.81
C THR A 157 7.61 -14.60 -20.67
N THR A 158 7.19 -13.47 -20.12
CA THR A 158 7.85 -12.81 -18.97
C THR A 158 7.25 -13.27 -17.65
N ALA A 159 7.96 -13.07 -16.53
CA ALA A 159 7.44 -13.41 -15.20
C ALA A 159 6.27 -12.51 -14.77
N LEU A 160 6.01 -11.42 -15.50
CA LEU A 160 4.87 -10.53 -15.29
C LEU A 160 3.56 -11.06 -15.90
N GLU A 161 3.67 -11.90 -16.93
CA GLU A 161 2.53 -12.52 -17.64
C GLU A 161 2.04 -13.80 -16.95
#